data_AF-A0A7E5WRC9-F1
#
_entry.id   AF-A0A7E5WRC9-F1
#
_cell.length_a   1.000
_cell.length_b   1.000
_cell.length_c   1.000
_cell.angle_alpha   90.00
_cell.angle_beta   90.00
_cell.angle_gamma   90.00
#
_symmetry.space_group_name_H-M   'P 1'
#
loop_
_entity.id
_entity.type
_entity.pdbx_description
1 polymer ?
#
loop_
_entity_poly.entity_id
_entity_poly.type
_entity_poly.pdbx_seq_one_letter_code
_entity_poly.pdbx_strand_id
1 'polypeptide(L)'
;MIKAQYVMFVLILMLSAMLETASITKRSYSDQSVRGYITERTCWWNEVCKEEFQTLFRCKCPSWSYCRSPGRYYNAVCSMTETGYIWDQPNSEWRGQ
;
A
#
# COMPACT_ATOMS: atom_id res chain seq x y z
N MET A 1 36.46 -7.98 40.27
CA MET A 1 36.19 -6.59 39.83
C MET A 1 35.94 -6.61 38.34
N ILE A 2 34.69 -6.45 37.92
CA ILE A 2 34.34 -6.39 36.49
C ILE A 2 34.88 -5.06 35.95
N LYS A 3 35.75 -5.09 34.93
CA LYS A 3 36.31 -3.87 34.34
C LYS A 3 35.18 -3.09 33.65
N ALA A 4 35.16 -1.77 33.83
CA ALA A 4 34.16 -0.87 33.24
C ALA A 4 34.01 -1.05 31.72
N GLN A 5 35.09 -1.44 31.03
CA GLN A 5 35.07 -1.77 29.60
C GLN A 5 34.07 -2.89 29.24
N TYR A 6 33.94 -3.93 30.07
CA TYR A 6 32.99 -5.02 29.81
C TYR A 6 31.55 -4.57 30.03
N VAL A 7 31.31 -3.70 31.02
CA VAL A 7 29.97 -3.15 31.29
C VAL A 7 29.51 -2.26 30.14
N MET A 8 30.41 -1.43 29.61
CA MET A 8 30.13 -0.58 28.45
C MET A 8 29.86 -1.40 27.19
N PHE A 9 30.62 -2.48 26.97
CA PHE A 9 30.43 -3.34 25.80
C PHE A 9 29.06 -4.04 25.83
N VAL A 10 28.64 -4.52 27.01
CA VAL A 10 27.31 -5.12 27.20
C VAL A 10 26.20 -4.08 27.00
N LEU A 11 26.35 -2.86 27.53
CA LEU A 11 25.37 -1.78 27.32
C LEU A 11 25.19 -1.41 25.85
N ILE A 12 26.29 -1.34 25.08
CA ILE A 12 26.25 -1.04 23.64
C ILE A 12 25.56 -2.15 22.86
N LEU A 13 25.89 -3.42 23.16
CA LEU A 13 25.23 -4.59 22.53
C LEU A 13 23.72 -4.61 22.81
N MET A 14 23.33 -4.33 24.05
CA MET A 14 21.92 -4.27 24.44
C MET A 14 21.18 -3.12 23.74
N LEU A 15 21.80 -1.94 23.59
CA LEU A 15 21.22 -0.83 22.84
C LEU A 15 21.06 -1.15 21.35
N SER A 16 22.05 -1.80 20.73
CA SER A 16 21.97 -2.18 19.31
C SER A 16 20.87 -3.20 19.03
N ALA A 17 20.63 -4.13 19.96
CA ALA A 17 19.54 -5.12 19.83
C ALA A 17 18.14 -4.50 19.96
N MET A 18 18.03 -3.32 20.57
CA MET A 18 16.76 -2.59 20.72
C MET A 18 16.48 -1.64 19.54
N LEU A 19 17.43 -1.44 18.62
CA LEU A 19 17.29 -0.52 17.49
C LEU A 19 16.50 -1.11 16.30
N GLU A 20 16.07 -2.36 16.39
CA GLU A 20 15.23 -2.99 15.39
C GLU A 20 13.77 -2.97 15.86
N THR A 21 12.97 -1.98 15.41
CA THR A 21 11.53 -2.11 15.06
C THR A 21 10.85 -0.76 14.82
N ALA A 22 11.53 0.23 14.24
CA ALA A 22 10.83 1.39 13.66
C ALA A 22 10.47 1.11 12.19
N SER A 23 9.68 0.07 11.93
CA SER A 23 9.12 -0.12 10.59
C SER A 23 8.02 0.92 10.38
N ILE A 24 8.25 1.89 9.49
CA ILE A 24 7.18 2.76 9.01
C ILE A 24 6.28 1.88 8.13
N THR A 25 5.29 1.23 8.74
CA THR A 25 4.24 0.54 8.00
C THR A 25 3.45 1.61 7.26
N LYS A 26 3.67 1.73 5.95
CA LYS A 26 2.89 2.65 5.12
C LYS A 26 1.43 2.18 5.16
N ARG A 27 0.55 2.95 5.79
CA ARG A 27 -0.87 2.63 5.87
C ARG A 27 -1.50 2.78 4.50
N SER A 28 -2.00 1.69 3.94
CA SER A 28 -2.94 1.71 2.82
C SER A 28 -4.36 1.87 3.37
N TYR A 29 -5.22 2.54 2.62
CA TYR A 29 -6.66 2.56 2.88
C TYR A 29 -7.35 1.85 1.74
N SER A 30 -8.03 0.75 2.04
CA SER A 30 -8.82 -0.01 1.07
C SER A 30 -10.26 0.53 1.01
N ASP A 31 -10.75 0.76 -0.21
CA ASP A 31 -12.12 1.21 -0.48
C ASP A 31 -12.89 0.19 -1.33
N GLN A 32 -14.03 -0.24 -0.80
CA GLN A 32 -14.92 -1.26 -1.39
C GLN A 32 -16.23 -0.67 -1.97
N SER A 33 -16.32 0.66 -2.10
CA SER A 33 -17.53 1.33 -2.57
C SER A 33 -17.74 1.20 -4.09
N VAL A 34 -16.71 0.81 -4.84
CA VAL A 34 -16.80 0.55 -6.28
C VAL A 34 -17.25 -0.89 -6.53
N ARG A 35 -18.32 -1.05 -7.32
CA ARG A 35 -19.02 -2.35 -7.45
C ARG A 35 -18.83 -3.07 -8.78
N GLY A 36 -18.15 -2.46 -9.74
CA GLY A 36 -18.03 -3.02 -11.08
C GLY A 36 -17.21 -2.17 -12.03
N TYR A 37 -17.31 -2.49 -13.32
CA TYR A 37 -16.56 -1.87 -14.40
C TYR A 37 -17.52 -1.29 -15.45
N ILE A 38 -17.17 -0.15 -16.02
CA ILE A 38 -17.82 0.43 -17.20
C ILE A 38 -17.44 -0.40 -18.43
N THR A 39 -16.16 -0.77 -18.55
CA THR A 39 -15.66 -1.64 -19.61
C THR A 39 -14.75 -2.72 -19.03
N GLU A 40 -14.97 -3.98 -19.41
CA GLU A 40 -14.18 -5.13 -18.96
C GLU A 40 -12.90 -5.30 -19.80
N ARG A 41 -12.04 -4.27 -19.77
CA ARG A 41 -10.70 -4.35 -20.36
C ARG A 41 -9.63 -4.18 -19.30
N THR A 42 -8.42 -4.63 -19.62
CA THR A 42 -7.25 -4.35 -18.79
C THR A 42 -6.77 -2.91 -19.02
N CYS A 43 -6.45 -2.20 -17.94
CA CYS A 43 -5.84 -0.86 -18.02
C CYS A 43 -4.36 -0.95 -18.42
N TRP A 44 -3.86 0.09 -19.07
CA TRP A 44 -2.43 0.31 -19.28
C TRP A 44 -1.75 0.81 -17.99
N TRP A 45 -0.41 0.81 -18.00
CA TRP A 45 0.37 1.38 -16.91
C TRP A 45 0.05 2.87 -16.70
N ASN A 46 -0.19 3.28 -15.45
CA ASN A 46 -0.60 4.64 -15.08
C ASN A 46 -1.88 5.16 -15.76
N GLU A 47 -2.66 4.30 -16.41
CA GLU A 47 -3.96 4.69 -16.93
C GLU A 47 -4.96 4.89 -15.79
N VAL A 48 -5.89 5.83 -15.96
CA VAL A 48 -6.95 6.11 -15.00
C VAL A 48 -7.93 4.93 -14.94
N CYS A 49 -7.86 4.15 -13.87
CA CYS A 49 -8.75 3.04 -13.58
C CYS A 49 -10.06 3.50 -12.91
N LYS A 50 -10.05 4.63 -12.18
CA LYS A 50 -11.24 5.18 -11.51
C LYS A 50 -11.19 6.70 -11.46
N GLU A 51 -12.28 7.34 -11.85
CA GLU A 51 -12.40 8.80 -11.77
C GLU A 51 -12.91 9.26 -10.40
N GLU A 52 -12.68 10.52 -10.08
CA GLU A 52 -13.23 11.15 -8.89
C GLU A 52 -14.76 10.94 -8.79
N PHE A 53 -15.23 10.64 -7.57
CA PHE A 53 -16.65 10.42 -7.25
C PHE A 53 -17.39 9.29 -7.99
N GLN A 54 -16.77 8.59 -8.93
CA GLN A 54 -17.39 7.47 -9.64
C GLN A 54 -17.47 6.21 -8.77
N THR A 55 -18.55 5.44 -8.93
CA THR A 55 -18.78 4.14 -8.25
C THR A 55 -18.51 2.94 -9.16
N LEU A 56 -17.95 3.18 -10.35
CA LEU A 56 -17.56 2.18 -11.34
C LEU A 56 -16.12 2.42 -11.79
N PHE A 57 -15.36 1.35 -12.00
CA PHE A 57 -14.03 1.40 -12.62
C PHE A 57 -14.15 1.58 -14.14
N ARG A 58 -13.21 2.28 -14.77
CA ARG A 58 -13.11 2.37 -16.23
C ARG A 58 -12.60 1.07 -16.85
N CYS A 59 -11.64 0.44 -16.18
CA CYS A 59 -10.96 -0.78 -16.61
C CYS A 59 -10.39 -1.51 -15.38
N LYS A 60 -9.97 -2.77 -15.56
CA LYS A 60 -9.33 -3.58 -14.53
C LYS A 60 -7.81 -3.42 -14.59
N CYS A 61 -7.17 -3.09 -13.48
CA CYS A 61 -5.71 -3.13 -13.41
C CYS A 61 -5.22 -4.59 -13.48
N PRO A 62 -4.07 -4.84 -14.12
CA PRO A 62 -3.40 -6.14 -14.10
C PRO A 62 -3.20 -6.70 -12.69
N SER A 63 -3.10 -8.02 -12.55
CA SER A 63 -2.95 -8.72 -11.25
C SER A 63 -1.75 -8.29 -10.41
N TRP A 64 -0.71 -7.73 -11.04
CA TRP A 64 0.49 -7.22 -10.40
C TRP A 64 0.40 -5.73 -10.01
N SER A 65 -0.78 -5.12 -10.11
CA SER A 65 -0.96 -3.68 -9.89
C SER A 65 -2.28 -3.33 -9.20
N TYR A 66 -2.31 -2.15 -8.59
CA TYR A 66 -3.40 -1.63 -7.78
C TYR A 66 -4.00 -0.38 -8.41
N CYS A 67 -5.33 -0.23 -8.31
CA CYS A 67 -5.98 1.03 -8.64
C CYS A 67 -5.80 2.01 -7.47
N ARG A 68 -4.85 2.95 -7.60
CA ARG A 68 -4.33 3.75 -6.50
C ARG A 68 -4.51 5.24 -6.74
N SER A 69 -4.88 5.98 -5.70
CA SER A 69 -4.87 7.45 -5.65
C SER A 69 -4.18 7.98 -4.37
N PRO A 70 -3.76 9.26 -4.36
CA PRO A 70 -3.29 9.91 -3.13
C PRO A 70 -4.39 10.12 -2.08
N GLY A 71 -5.67 10.02 -2.47
CA GLY A 71 -6.83 10.13 -1.58
C GLY A 71 -8.14 9.82 -2.30
N ARG A 72 -9.25 9.77 -1.53
CA ARG A 72 -10.59 9.40 -2.02
C ARG A 72 -11.13 10.27 -3.16
N TYR A 73 -10.80 11.56 -3.13
CA TYR A 73 -11.33 12.59 -4.04
C TYR A 73 -10.40 12.90 -5.21
N TYR A 74 -9.60 11.92 -5.63
CA TYR A 74 -8.70 12.03 -6.77
C TYR A 74 -8.96 10.88 -7.74
N ASN A 75 -8.55 11.09 -8.99
CA ASN A 75 -8.43 10.00 -9.95
C ASN A 75 -7.44 8.96 -9.43
N ALA A 76 -7.78 7.69 -9.63
CA ALA A 76 -6.91 6.57 -9.34
C ALA A 76 -6.35 5.99 -10.64
N VAL A 77 -5.09 5.55 -10.57
CA VAL A 77 -4.35 4.97 -11.69
C VAL A 77 -3.79 3.61 -11.32
N CYS A 78 -3.55 2.76 -12.32
CA CYS A 78 -2.90 1.47 -12.08
C CYS A 78 -1.41 1.67 -11.74
N SER A 79 -1.01 1.23 -10.55
CA SER A 79 0.33 1.37 -10.00
C SER A 79 0.75 0.12 -9.22
N MET A 80 2.04 -0.23 -9.22
CA MET A 80 2.58 -1.34 -8.41
C MET A 80 2.72 -1.01 -6.93
N THR A 81 2.51 0.25 -6.53
CA THR A 81 2.77 0.67 -5.14
C THR A 81 1.51 0.54 -4.28
N GLU A 82 1.58 -0.32 -3.27
CA GLU A 82 0.51 -0.64 -2.32
C GLU A 82 0.20 0.44 -1.26
N THR A 83 0.58 1.69 -1.47
CA THR A 83 0.49 2.73 -0.43
C THR A 83 -0.55 3.78 -0.78
N GLY A 84 -1.13 4.47 0.21
CA GLY A 84 -2.14 5.49 -0.05
C GLY A 84 -3.55 4.89 -0.18
N TYR A 85 -4.40 5.50 -0.99
CA TYR A 85 -5.78 5.07 -1.17
C TYR A 85 -5.86 4.05 -2.29
N ILE A 86 -6.31 2.85 -1.97
CA ILE A 86 -6.42 1.74 -2.92
C ILE A 86 -7.88 1.35 -3.04
N TRP A 87 -8.34 1.21 -4.26
CA TRP A 87 -9.68 0.75 -4.56
C TRP A 87 -9.67 -0.76 -4.76
N ASP A 88 -10.47 -1.48 -3.97
CA ASP A 88 -10.64 -2.92 -4.09
C ASP A 88 -11.31 -3.22 -5.42
N GLN A 89 -10.61 -3.97 -6.27
CA GLN A 89 -11.13 -4.33 -7.58
C GLN A 89 -11.91 -5.66 -7.48
N PRO A 90 -13.15 -5.72 -8.03
CA PRO A 90 -13.88 -6.98 -8.10
C PRO A 90 -13.05 -8.05 -8.81
N ASN A 91 -13.01 -9.25 -8.22
CA ASN A 91 -12.21 -10.38 -8.71
C ASN A 91 -10.69 -10.10 -8.76
N SER A 92 -10.18 -9.25 -7.88
CA SER A 92 -8.74 -9.12 -7.63
C SER A 92 -8.34 -10.00 -6.45
N GLU A 93 -7.12 -10.55 -6.51
CA GLU A 93 -6.57 -11.34 -5.40
C GLU A 93 -6.21 -10.47 -4.19
N TRP A 94 -6.14 -9.16 -4.38
CA TRP A 94 -5.85 -8.21 -3.32
C TRP A 94 -7.15 -7.85 -2.58
N ARG A 95 -7.16 -8.15 -1.27
CA ARG A 95 -8.11 -7.59 -0.30
C ARG A 95 -7.26 -6.85 0.71
N GLY A 96 -7.39 -5.53 0.78
CA GLY A 96 -6.59 -4.73 1.70
C GLY A 96 -6.60 -5.35 3.11
N GLN A 97 -5.40 -5.57 3.65
CA GLN A 97 -5.20 -6.02 5.03
C GLN A 97 -5.37 -4.85 6.00
#